data_AF-A0A229R8U1-F1
#
_entry.id   AF-A0A229R8U1-F1
#
_cell.length_a   1.000
_cell.length_b   1.000
_cell.length_c   1.000
_cell.angle_alpha   90.00
_cell.angle_beta   90.00
_cell.angle_gamma   90.00
#
_symmetry.space_group_name_H-M   'P 1'
#
loop_
_entity.id
_entity.type
_entity.pdbx_description
1 polymer ?
#
loop_
_entity_poly.entity_id
_entity_poly.type
_entity_poly.pdbx_seq_one_letter_code
_entity_poly.pdbx_strand_id
1 'polypeptide(L)'
;HDIFAVSFGEIGEIIDRSPAAARQLASRARRRVQGAAAASDAARSRKREIVAAFLAASRDGDFAALLSLLDANAVLVADPAAVRMGATAEARGADAVAAVFAGRAEAARLALVDGVPAAVWAHRGRPQVVFTFTVTDGQIAGIELQADPDLLRDLDVVYLGGA
;
A
#
# COMPACT_ATOMS: atom_id res chain seq x y z
N HIS A 1 -33.05 9.69 -12.40
CA HIS A 1 -32.91 10.47 -11.15
C HIS A 1 -33.26 9.49 -10.06
N ASP A 2 -32.26 8.80 -9.53
CA ASP A 2 -32.45 7.65 -8.62
C ASP A 2 -31.55 7.78 -7.38
N ILE A 3 -32.17 8.30 -6.32
CA ILE A 3 -32.32 7.73 -4.97
C ILE A 3 -31.12 6.95 -4.42
N PHE A 4 -30.15 7.69 -3.87
CA PHE A 4 -29.31 7.22 -2.76
C PHE A 4 -29.27 8.31 -1.68
N ALA A 5 -30.35 8.41 -0.93
CA ALA A 5 -30.37 9.11 0.35
C ALA A 5 -30.61 8.06 1.44
N VAL A 6 -29.52 7.57 2.05
CA VAL A 6 -29.61 6.86 3.32
C VAL A 6 -28.79 7.65 4.32
N SER A 7 -29.51 8.13 5.33
CA SER A 7 -29.10 9.01 6.42
C SER A 7 -28.07 8.37 7.34
N PHE A 8 -27.06 9.15 7.72
CA PHE A 8 -26.18 8.87 8.84
C PHE A 8 -26.93 9.17 10.15
N GLY A 9 -27.56 8.16 10.74
CA GLY A 9 -28.24 8.25 12.03
C GLY A 9 -28.07 6.96 12.80
N GLU A 10 -27.21 7.02 13.83
CA GLU A 10 -27.24 6.24 15.07
C GLU A 10 -27.45 4.71 14.98
N ILE A 11 -26.35 3.97 15.12
CA ILE A 11 -26.36 2.71 15.89
C ILE A 11 -25.11 2.72 16.79
N GLY A 12 -25.35 2.78 18.09
CA GLY A 12 -24.36 2.63 19.14
C GLY A 12 -23.96 1.17 19.38
N GLU A 13 -22.74 1.03 19.86
CA GLU A 13 -22.15 -0.02 20.69
C GLU A 13 -22.42 -1.51 20.38
N ILE A 14 -21.29 -2.22 20.24
CA ILE A 14 -21.00 -3.65 20.48
C ILE A 14 -20.53 -4.39 19.20
N ILE A 15 -19.35 -5.02 19.34
CA ILE A 15 -18.57 -5.86 18.41
C ILE A 15 -17.44 -5.16 17.61
N ASP A 16 -16.30 -4.98 18.28
CA ASP A 16 -15.02 -5.66 17.98
C ASP A 16 -14.53 -5.85 16.53
N ARG A 17 -14.74 -4.86 15.65
CA ARG A 17 -13.90 -4.58 14.47
C ARG A 17 -14.29 -3.21 13.91
N SER A 18 -13.35 -2.28 13.90
CA SER A 18 -13.64 -0.91 13.44
C SER A 18 -14.21 -0.90 12.00
N PRO A 19 -15.10 0.04 11.65
CA PRO A 19 -15.62 0.21 10.28
C PRO A 19 -14.52 0.33 9.21
N ALA A 20 -13.32 0.77 9.62
CA ALA A 20 -12.13 0.81 8.78
C ALA A 20 -11.65 -0.60 8.39
N ALA A 21 -11.62 -1.56 9.34
CA ALA A 21 -11.25 -2.95 9.08
C ALA A 21 -12.24 -3.65 8.13
N ALA A 22 -13.54 -3.38 8.27
CA ALA A 22 -14.57 -3.89 7.36
C ALA A 22 -14.43 -3.32 5.93
N ARG A 23 -14.12 -2.02 5.80
CA ARG A 23 -13.83 -1.41 4.49
C ARG A 23 -12.53 -1.92 3.88
N GLN A 24 -11.50 -2.16 4.69
CA GLN A 24 -10.23 -2.74 4.24
C GLN A 24 -10.43 -4.19 3.77
N LEU A 25 -11.19 -5.01 4.50
CA LEU A 25 -11.56 -6.37 4.10
C LEU A 25 -12.39 -6.39 2.80
N ALA A 26 -13.36 -5.48 2.66
CA ALA A 26 -14.15 -5.34 1.43
C ALA A 26 -13.32 -4.81 0.25
N SER A 27 -12.39 -3.88 0.49
CA SER A 27 -11.43 -3.40 -0.51
C SER A 27 -10.51 -4.55 -0.95
N ARG A 28 -9.96 -5.33 0.00
CA ARG A 28 -9.14 -6.51 -0.28
C ARG A 28 -9.88 -7.59 -1.04
N ALA A 29 -11.13 -7.90 -0.68
CA ALA A 29 -11.93 -8.88 -1.41
C ALA A 29 -12.18 -8.43 -2.86
N ARG A 30 -12.54 -7.15 -3.06
CA ARG A 30 -12.70 -6.58 -4.41
C ARG A 30 -11.39 -6.57 -5.20
N ARG A 31 -10.28 -6.20 -4.55
CA ARG A 31 -8.95 -6.10 -5.20
C ARG A 31 -8.30 -7.46 -5.42
N ARG A 32 -8.56 -8.49 -4.59
CA ARG A 32 -8.18 -9.89 -4.87
C ARG A 32 -8.98 -10.44 -6.06
N VAL A 33 -10.28 -10.19 -6.11
CA VAL A 33 -11.14 -10.63 -7.22
C VAL A 33 -10.77 -9.92 -8.54
N GLN A 34 -10.42 -8.63 -8.50
CA GLN A 34 -10.06 -7.85 -9.69
C GLN A 34 -8.57 -7.95 -10.09
N GLY A 35 -7.66 -8.07 -9.12
CA GLY A 35 -6.21 -7.98 -9.33
C GLY A 35 -5.47 -9.32 -9.39
N ALA A 36 -5.97 -10.37 -8.74
CA ALA A 36 -5.33 -11.69 -8.79
C ALA A 36 -5.81 -12.55 -9.97
N ALA A 37 -7.01 -12.32 -10.49
CA ALA A 37 -7.61 -13.15 -11.54
C ALA A 37 -7.25 -12.72 -12.98
N ALA A 38 -6.66 -11.54 -13.21
CA ALA A 38 -6.56 -10.96 -14.57
C ALA A 38 -5.20 -10.33 -14.96
N ALA A 39 -4.20 -10.28 -14.07
CA ALA A 39 -2.91 -9.66 -14.41
C ALA A 39 -1.96 -10.65 -15.11
N SER A 40 -1.66 -10.39 -16.39
CA SER A 40 -0.65 -11.13 -17.16
C SER A 40 0.72 -11.06 -16.48
N ASP A 41 1.60 -12.03 -16.77
CA ASP A 41 2.98 -12.03 -16.26
C ASP A 41 3.72 -10.72 -16.60
N ALA A 42 3.46 -10.17 -17.79
CA ALA A 42 4.03 -8.89 -18.23
C ALA A 42 3.57 -7.71 -17.34
N ALA A 43 2.28 -7.65 -16.99
CA ALA A 43 1.76 -6.62 -16.09
C ALA A 43 2.37 -6.73 -14.68
N ARG A 44 2.56 -7.96 -14.18
CA ARG A 44 3.26 -8.21 -12.91
C ARG A 44 4.73 -7.80 -12.98
N SER A 45 5.44 -8.09 -14.08
CA SER A 45 6.82 -7.66 -14.29
C SER A 45 6.93 -6.14 -14.30
N ARG A 46 6.05 -5.45 -15.04
CA ARG A 46 6.07 -3.99 -15.12
C ARG A 46 5.80 -3.33 -13.78
N LYS A 47 4.82 -3.83 -13.02
CA LYS A 47 4.56 -3.36 -11.65
C LYS A 47 5.78 -3.58 -10.76
N ARG A 48 6.44 -4.74 -10.85
CA ARG A 48 7.66 -5.04 -10.09
C ARG A 48 8.78 -4.03 -10.37
N GLU A 49 9.02 -3.71 -11.65
CA GLU A 49 10.02 -2.71 -12.06
C GLU A 49 9.72 -1.33 -11.45
N ILE A 50 8.47 -0.88 -11.51
CA ILE A 50 8.05 0.42 -10.96
C ILE A 50 8.24 0.46 -9.44
N VAL A 51 7.83 -0.60 -8.73
CA VAL A 51 8.02 -0.67 -7.27
C VAL A 51 9.51 -0.72 -6.91
N ALA A 52 10.33 -1.45 -7.68
CA ALA A 52 11.77 -1.50 -7.47
C ALA A 52 12.42 -0.12 -7.67
N ALA A 53 12.06 0.59 -8.75
CA ALA A 53 12.54 1.94 -9.02
C ALA A 53 12.12 2.94 -7.93
N PHE A 54 10.86 2.86 -7.47
CA PHE A 54 10.37 3.69 -6.37
C PHE A 54 11.15 3.47 -5.08
N LEU A 55 11.43 2.21 -4.72
CA LEU A 55 12.23 1.88 -3.56
C LEU A 55 13.67 2.36 -3.69
N ALA A 56 14.27 2.29 -4.88
CA ALA A 56 15.61 2.83 -5.13
C ALA A 56 15.64 4.36 -4.93
N ALA A 57 14.75 5.10 -5.60
CA ALA A 57 14.62 6.55 -5.47
C ALA A 57 14.36 6.98 -4.01
N SER A 58 13.51 6.23 -3.30
CA SER A 58 13.22 6.50 -1.89
C SER A 58 14.43 6.30 -0.97
N ARG A 59 15.28 5.30 -1.24
CA ARG A 59 16.54 5.09 -0.49
C ARG A 59 17.56 6.19 -0.77
N ASP A 60 17.68 6.60 -2.03
CA ASP A 60 18.65 7.62 -2.44
C ASP A 60 18.19 9.05 -2.09
N GLY A 61 16.94 9.21 -1.62
CA GLY A 61 16.35 10.51 -1.36
C GLY A 61 16.08 11.31 -2.64
N ASP A 62 16.03 10.65 -3.80
CA ASP A 62 15.79 11.27 -5.09
C ASP A 62 14.30 11.64 -5.25
N PHE A 63 13.98 12.83 -4.76
CA PHE A 63 12.62 13.38 -4.80
C PHE A 63 12.10 13.54 -6.23
N ALA A 64 12.96 13.92 -7.19
CA ALA A 64 12.55 14.09 -8.58
C ALA A 64 12.21 12.74 -9.23
N ALA A 65 12.99 11.70 -8.97
CA ALA A 65 12.69 10.35 -9.41
C ALA A 65 11.39 9.83 -8.77
N LEU A 66 11.16 10.09 -7.47
CA LEU A 66 9.89 9.74 -6.81
C LEU A 66 8.69 10.40 -7.50
N LEU A 67 8.76 11.71 -7.77
CA LEU A 67 7.71 12.43 -8.48
C LEU A 67 7.42 11.84 -9.86
N SER A 68 8.46 11.46 -10.62
CA SER A 68 8.27 10.89 -11.96
C SER A 68 7.50 9.56 -11.97
N LEU A 69 7.55 8.83 -10.86
CA LEU A 69 6.90 7.53 -10.69
C LEU A 69 5.49 7.63 -10.09
N LEU A 70 5.09 8.79 -9.57
CA LEU A 70 3.81 9.01 -8.91
C LEU A 70 2.79 9.63 -9.86
N ASP A 71 1.55 9.17 -9.75
CA ASP A 71 0.41 9.89 -10.34
C ASP A 71 0.24 11.25 -9.64
N ALA A 72 -0.19 12.27 -10.38
CA ALA A 72 -0.41 13.61 -9.83
C ALA A 72 -1.38 13.62 -8.63
N ASN A 73 -2.34 12.70 -8.61
CA ASN A 73 -3.35 12.51 -7.56
C ASN A 73 -3.05 11.31 -6.66
N ALA A 74 -1.79 10.84 -6.62
CA ALA A 74 -1.40 9.69 -5.82
C ALA A 74 -1.88 9.84 -4.36
N VAL A 75 -2.40 8.75 -3.79
CA VAL A 75 -2.86 8.73 -2.40
C VAL A 75 -2.10 7.70 -1.59
N LEU A 76 -1.55 8.15 -0.47
CA LEU A 76 -1.01 7.30 0.58
C LEU A 76 -2.05 7.16 1.69
N VAL A 77 -2.31 5.94 2.15
CA VAL A 77 -3.14 5.69 3.34
C VAL A 77 -2.45 4.68 4.26
N ALA A 78 -2.35 5.00 5.54
CA ALA A 78 -1.85 4.10 6.57
C ALA A 78 -3.01 3.54 7.41
N ASP A 79 -2.97 2.25 7.73
CA ASP A 79 -3.90 1.67 8.69
C ASP A 79 -3.66 2.23 10.11
N PRO A 80 -4.62 2.08 11.05
CA PRO A 80 -4.45 2.59 12.41
C PRO A 80 -3.22 2.04 13.15
N ALA A 81 -2.77 0.82 12.82
CA ALA A 81 -1.58 0.24 13.43
C ALA A 81 -0.30 0.94 12.94
N ALA A 82 -0.20 1.21 11.64
CA ALA A 82 0.91 1.94 11.04
C ALA A 82 0.97 3.38 11.56
N VAL A 83 -0.18 4.04 11.73
CA VAL A 83 -0.24 5.39 12.33
C VAL A 83 0.28 5.40 13.77
N ARG A 84 -0.09 4.40 14.60
CA ARG A 84 0.46 4.26 15.96
C ARG A 84 1.96 4.05 15.99
N MET A 85 2.54 3.54 14.90
CA MET A 85 3.99 3.37 14.73
C MET A 85 4.68 4.63 14.17
N GLY A 86 3.96 5.72 13.97
CA GLY A 86 4.49 7.00 13.49
C GLY A 86 4.35 7.23 11.98
N ALA A 87 3.61 6.40 11.26
CA ALA A 87 3.32 6.65 9.84
C ALA A 87 2.37 7.85 9.66
N THR A 88 2.54 8.58 8.56
CA THR A 88 1.55 9.56 8.10
C THR A 88 0.23 8.85 7.79
N ALA A 89 -0.86 9.27 8.45
CA ALA A 89 -2.18 8.65 8.27
C ALA A 89 -2.67 8.70 6.82
N GLU A 90 -2.48 9.85 6.18
CA GLU A 90 -2.88 10.07 4.80
C GLU A 90 -2.00 11.16 4.15
N ALA A 91 -1.63 10.97 2.89
CA ALA A 91 -1.05 12.01 2.06
C ALA A 91 -1.69 11.98 0.67
N ARG A 92 -1.96 13.15 0.08
CA ARG A 92 -2.60 13.29 -1.22
C ARG A 92 -1.77 14.16 -2.15
N GLY A 93 -1.63 13.70 -3.39
CA GLY A 93 -0.84 14.34 -4.42
C GLY A 93 0.62 13.83 -4.45
N ALA A 94 1.22 13.86 -5.64
CA ALA A 94 2.56 13.34 -5.87
C ALA A 94 3.59 13.92 -4.90
N ASP A 95 3.62 15.24 -4.70
CA ASP A 95 4.58 15.92 -3.82
C ASP A 95 4.46 15.46 -2.35
N ALA A 96 3.24 15.41 -1.82
CA ALA A 96 3.01 15.02 -0.43
C ALA A 96 3.39 13.55 -0.22
N VAL A 97 3.08 12.68 -1.18
CA VAL A 97 3.48 11.27 -1.13
C VAL A 97 5.01 11.15 -1.24
N ALA A 98 5.65 11.81 -2.21
CA ALA A 98 7.10 11.79 -2.36
C ALA A 98 7.83 12.27 -1.10
N ALA A 99 7.32 13.31 -0.43
CA ALA A 99 7.90 13.84 0.81
C ALA A 99 7.85 12.85 1.97
N VAL A 100 6.85 11.95 2.01
CA VAL A 100 6.79 10.87 3.02
C VAL A 100 7.90 9.84 2.79
N PHE A 101 8.31 9.59 1.55
CA PHE A 101 9.24 8.51 1.22
C PHE A 101 10.68 8.98 0.99
N ALA A 102 10.94 10.24 0.66
CA ALA A 102 12.28 10.75 0.40
C ALA A 102 13.21 10.51 1.61
N GLY A 103 14.20 9.63 1.44
CA GLY A 103 15.19 9.27 2.47
C GLY A 103 14.64 8.40 3.61
N ARG A 104 13.45 7.80 3.48
CA ARG A 104 12.79 7.06 4.59
C ARG A 104 12.66 5.55 4.40
N ALA A 105 12.97 5.01 3.21
CA ALA A 105 12.78 3.58 2.92
C ALA A 105 14.04 2.71 3.01
N GLU A 106 15.07 3.11 3.77
CA GLU A 106 16.32 2.34 3.90
C GLU A 106 16.09 0.87 4.26
N ALA A 107 15.08 0.57 5.07
CA ALA A 107 14.81 -0.78 5.55
C ALA A 107 13.68 -1.52 4.80
N ALA A 108 12.99 -0.89 3.84
CA ALA A 108 11.94 -1.55 3.06
C ALA A 108 12.53 -2.39 1.93
N ARG A 109 12.08 -3.64 1.79
CA ARG A 109 12.56 -4.60 0.78
C ARG A 109 11.45 -4.97 -0.19
N LEU A 110 11.80 -5.16 -1.46
CA LEU A 110 10.86 -5.66 -2.45
C LEU A 110 10.46 -7.10 -2.12
N ALA A 111 9.17 -7.40 -2.21
CA ALA A 111 8.62 -8.73 -1.97
C ALA A 111 7.42 -9.01 -2.86
N LEU A 112 7.02 -10.27 -2.94
CA LEU A 112 5.68 -10.66 -3.34
C LEU A 112 4.85 -10.86 -2.07
N VAL A 113 3.69 -10.21 -2.01
CA VAL A 113 2.67 -10.44 -0.98
C VAL A 113 1.48 -11.05 -1.69
N ASP A 114 1.16 -12.30 -1.36
CA ASP A 114 0.14 -13.11 -2.05
C ASP A 114 0.33 -13.12 -3.59
N GLY A 115 1.58 -13.22 -4.04
CA GLY A 115 1.93 -13.24 -5.47
C GLY A 115 1.93 -11.87 -6.17
N VAL A 116 1.66 -10.78 -5.45
CA VAL A 116 1.62 -9.41 -6.00
C VAL A 116 2.85 -8.61 -5.56
N PRO A 117 3.54 -7.89 -6.46
CA PRO A 117 4.66 -7.03 -6.08
C PRO A 117 4.27 -5.96 -5.04
N ALA A 118 5.04 -5.92 -3.97
CA ALA A 118 4.88 -5.07 -2.79
C ALA A 118 6.25 -4.73 -2.19
N ALA A 119 6.27 -3.89 -1.15
CA ALA A 119 7.45 -3.72 -0.31
C ALA A 119 7.12 -4.10 1.13
N VAL A 120 8.13 -4.55 1.87
CA VAL A 120 7.99 -4.98 3.25
C VAL A 120 9.13 -4.38 4.06
N TRP A 121 8.77 -3.64 5.10
CA TRP A 121 9.70 -3.31 6.17
C TRP A 121 9.59 -4.37 7.26
N ALA A 122 10.72 -4.95 7.62
CA ALA A 122 10.83 -5.99 8.63
C ALA A 122 11.80 -5.58 9.74
N HIS A 123 11.43 -5.90 10.98
CA HIS A 123 12.30 -5.76 12.13
C HIS A 123 12.66 -7.14 12.66
N ARG A 124 13.96 -7.45 12.75
CA ARG A 124 14.47 -8.78 13.17
C ARG A 124 13.85 -9.95 12.40
N GLY A 125 13.71 -9.80 11.08
CA GLY A 125 13.16 -10.82 10.17
C GLY A 125 11.63 -10.95 10.20
N ARG A 126 10.94 -10.19 11.04
CA ARG A 126 9.47 -10.20 11.12
C ARG A 126 8.90 -9.00 10.36
N PRO A 127 7.99 -9.20 9.39
CA PRO A 127 7.27 -8.10 8.77
C PRO A 127 6.64 -7.19 9.84
N GLN A 128 6.82 -5.89 9.68
CA GLN A 128 6.24 -4.87 10.55
C GLN A 128 5.29 -3.96 9.78
N VAL A 129 5.65 -3.62 8.54
CA VAL A 129 4.79 -2.85 7.64
C VAL A 129 4.88 -3.46 6.25
N VAL A 130 3.72 -3.69 5.64
CA VAL A 130 3.57 -4.05 4.23
C VAL A 130 3.08 -2.83 3.47
N PHE A 131 3.77 -2.51 2.37
CA PHE A 131 3.46 -1.44 1.44
C PHE A 131 2.88 -2.07 0.19
N THR A 132 1.59 -1.86 -0.06
CA THR A 132 0.95 -2.32 -1.30
C THR A 132 0.78 -1.16 -2.27
N PHE A 133 1.06 -1.41 -3.54
CA PHE A 133 1.06 -0.38 -4.58
C PHE A 133 -0.09 -0.62 -5.55
N THR A 134 -0.83 0.45 -5.85
CA THR A 134 -1.75 0.51 -6.99
C THR A 134 -1.04 1.24 -8.12
N VAL A 135 -0.86 0.57 -9.25
CA VAL A 135 -0.19 1.12 -10.43
C VAL A 135 -1.21 1.21 -11.56
N THR A 136 -1.31 2.38 -12.17
CA THR A 136 -2.20 2.69 -13.30
C THR A 136 -1.36 3.43 -14.34
N ASP A 137 -1.45 3.04 -15.60
CA ASP A 137 -0.74 3.68 -16.73
C ASP A 137 0.79 3.85 -16.51
N GLY A 138 1.40 2.93 -15.76
CA GLY A 138 2.84 2.96 -15.46
C GLY A 138 3.25 3.89 -14.31
N GLN A 139 2.30 4.52 -13.63
CA GLN A 139 2.52 5.37 -12.46
C GLN A 139 1.86 4.81 -11.21
N ILE A 140 2.38 5.16 -10.04
CA ILE A 140 1.83 4.77 -8.75
C ILE A 140 0.69 5.72 -8.41
N ALA A 141 -0.54 5.22 -8.52
CA ALA A 141 -1.76 5.95 -8.17
C ALA A 141 -2.11 5.84 -6.67
N GLY A 142 -1.57 4.83 -5.97
CA GLY A 142 -1.79 4.73 -4.53
C GLY A 142 -0.85 3.78 -3.81
N ILE A 143 -0.66 4.06 -2.53
CA ILE A 143 0.18 3.28 -1.62
C ILE A 143 -0.61 3.06 -0.32
N GLU A 144 -0.71 1.80 0.11
CA GLU A 144 -1.31 1.47 1.41
C GLU A 144 -0.24 0.91 2.36
N LEU A 145 -0.16 1.46 3.57
CA LEU A 145 0.71 0.98 4.66
C LEU A 145 -0.12 0.15 5.63
N GLN A 146 0.25 -1.11 5.78
CA GLN A 146 -0.46 -2.07 6.61
C GLN A 146 0.48 -2.60 7.68
N ALA A 147 0.13 -2.39 8.94
CA ALA A 147 0.93 -2.83 10.09
C ALA A 147 0.12 -3.64 11.11
N ASP A 148 -1.17 -3.88 10.85
CA ASP A 148 -2.02 -4.71 11.70
C ASP A 148 -1.42 -6.14 11.83
N PRO A 149 -1.00 -6.56 13.05
CA PRO A 149 -0.34 -7.85 13.24
C PRO A 149 -1.20 -9.05 12.84
N ASP A 150 -2.52 -8.95 12.96
CA ASP A 150 -3.41 -10.04 12.59
C ASP A 150 -3.47 -10.16 11.06
N LEU A 151 -3.50 -9.03 10.36
CA LEU A 151 -3.40 -9.00 8.90
C LEU A 151 -2.05 -9.52 8.43
N LEU A 152 -0.95 -9.18 9.10
CA LEU A 152 0.40 -9.57 8.67
C LEU A 152 0.69 -11.07 8.86
N ARG A 153 0.05 -11.75 9.81
CA ARG A 153 0.25 -13.19 10.04
C ARG A 153 -0.27 -14.07 8.91
N ASP A 154 -1.30 -13.61 8.22
CA ASP A 154 -2.00 -14.38 7.19
C ASP A 154 -1.46 -14.14 5.77
N LEU A 155 -0.43 -13.28 5.62
CA LEU A 155 0.15 -12.96 4.33
C LEU A 155 1.25 -13.96 3.95
N ASP A 156 1.21 -14.44 2.71
CA ASP A 156 2.36 -15.10 2.11
C ASP A 156 3.35 -14.05 1.61
N VAL A 157 4.52 -13.97 2.26
CA VAL A 157 5.56 -12.98 1.97
C VAL A 157 6.80 -13.66 1.43
N VAL A 158 7.08 -13.44 0.14
CA VAL A 158 8.30 -13.93 -0.52
C VAL A 158 9.20 -12.73 -0.84
N TYR A 159 10.30 -12.57 -0.10
CA TYR A 159 11.27 -11.52 -0.38
C TYR A 159 11.96 -11.76 -1.73
N LEU A 160 11.96 -10.74 -2.59
CA LEU A 160 12.65 -10.80 -3.86
C LEU A 160 14.09 -10.34 -3.64
N GLY A 161 15.03 -11.28 -3.66
CA GLY A 161 16.45 -10.98 -3.56
C GLY A 161 16.93 -10.07 -4.69
N GLY A 162 17.71 -9.05 -4.34
CA GLY A 162 18.65 -8.46 -5.29
C GLY A 162 19.80 -9.45 -5.48
N ALA A 163 20.11 -9.74 -6.75
CA ALA A 163 21.35 -10.40 -7.12
C ALA A 163 22.54 -9.46 -6.82
#